data_AF-A0A349M7K9-F1
#
_entry.id   AF-A0A349M7K9-F1
#
_cell.length_a   1.000
_cell.length_b   1.000
_cell.length_c   1.000
_cell.angle_alpha   90.00
_cell.angle_beta   90.00
_cell.angle_gamma   90.00
#
_symmetry.space_group_name_H-M   'P 1'
#
loop_
_entity.id
_entity.type
_entity.pdbx_description
1 polymer ?
#
loop_
_entity_poly.entity_id
_entity_poly.type
_entity_poly.pdbx_seq_one_letter_code
_entity_poly.pdbx_strand_id
1 'polypeptide(L)' 'MSHINQTQLNLMHKYWNAANYLTVGQIYLQDNPLLREPLRPEHIKP' A
#
# COMPACT_ATOMS: atom_id res chain seq x y z
N MET A 1 28.21 5.68 -13.47
CA MET A 1 26.82 5.18 -13.33
C MET A 1 26.62 4.75 -11.89
N SER A 2 25.55 5.19 -11.21
CA SER A 2 25.28 4.78 -9.83
C SER A 2 24.99 3.29 -9.77
N HIS A 3 25.75 2.54 -8.97
CA HIS A 3 25.49 1.14 -8.72
C HIS A 3 24.39 1.01 -7.66
N ILE A 4 23.23 0.46 -8.03
CA ILE A 4 22.15 0.15 -7.09
C ILE A 4 22.45 -1.21 -6.47
N ASN A 5 22.61 -1.25 -5.15
CA ASN A 5 22.78 -2.50 -4.43
C ASN A 5 21.43 -3.14 -4.07
N GLN A 6 21.48 -4.41 -3.64
CA GLN A 6 20.27 -5.17 -3.32
C GLN A 6 19.43 -4.53 -2.21
N THR A 7 20.05 -3.90 -1.22
CA THR A 7 19.33 -3.21 -0.13
C THR A 7 18.52 -2.04 -0.66
N GLN A 8 19.11 -1.22 -1.55
CA GLN A 8 18.42 -0.10 -2.18
C GLN A 8 17.25 -0.57 -3.05
N LEU A 9 17.44 -1.62 -3.85
CA LEU A 9 16.37 -2.21 -4.67
C LEU A 9 15.21 -2.71 -3.79
N ASN A 10 15.53 -3.41 -2.68
CA ASN A 10 14.53 -3.88 -1.74
C ASN A 10 13.74 -2.74 -1.07
N LEU A 11 14.41 -1.62 -0.76
CA LEU A 11 13.75 -0.44 -0.20
C LEU A 11 12.80 0.22 -1.22
N MET A 12 13.22 0.33 -2.48
CA MET A 12 12.38 0.84 -3.56
C MET A 12 11.15 -0.03 -3.77
N HIS A 13 11.31 -1.36 -3.74
CA HIS A 13 10.18 -2.29 -3.85
C HIS A 13 9.20 -2.15 -2.68
N LYS A 14 9.70 -2.04 -1.44
CA LYS A 14 8.85 -1.81 -0.25
C LYS A 14 8.09 -0.50 -0.35
N TYR A 15 8.78 0.57 -0.77
CA TYR A 15 8.16 1.87 -0.99
C TYR A 15 7.05 1.79 -2.04
N TRP A 16 7.33 1.15 -3.19
CA TRP A 16 6.35 1.00 -4.26
C TRP A 16 5.11 0.22 -3.81
N ASN A 17 5.29 -0.89 -3.10
CA ASN A 17 4.18 -1.67 -2.54
C ASN A 17 3.35 -0.86 -1.54
N ALA A 18 4.00 -0.12 -0.64
CA ALA A 18 3.31 0.73 0.34
C ALA A 18 2.51 1.85 -0.37
N ALA A 19 3.11 2.52 -1.35
CA ALA A 19 2.45 3.58 -2.11
C ALA A 19 1.24 3.05 -2.91
N ASN A 20 1.37 1.88 -3.55
CA ASN A 20 0.27 1.26 -4.28
C ASN A 20 -0.89 0.87 -3.34
N TYR A 21 -0.56 0.26 -2.20
CA TYR A 21 -1.56 -0.11 -1.20
C TYR A 21 -2.33 1.11 -0.69
N LEU A 22 -1.61 2.19 -0.32
CA LEU A 22 -2.22 3.43 0.13
C LEU A 22 -3.08 4.08 -0.95
N THR A 23 -2.63 4.10 -2.20
CA THR A 23 -3.39 4.64 -3.34
C THR A 23 -4.73 3.92 -3.51
N VAL A 24 -4.71 2.58 -3.51
CA VAL A 24 -5.94 1.77 -3.61
C VAL A 24 -6.84 2.03 -2.40
N GLY A 25 -6.27 2.04 -1.19
CA GLY A 25 -7.01 2.36 0.04
C GLY A 25 -7.67 3.73 -0.01
N GLN A 26 -6.95 4.76 -0.48
CA GLN A 26 -7.48 6.11 -0.61
C GLN A 26 -8.61 6.22 -1.66
N ILE A 27 -8.57 5.42 -2.73
CA ILE A 27 -9.62 5.41 -3.75
C ILE A 27 -10.87 4.73 -3.21
N TYR A 28 -10.74 3.53 -2.65
CA TYR A 28 -11.88 2.64 -2.39
C TYR A 28 -12.33 2.55 -0.93
N LEU A 29 -11.44 2.76 0.04
CA LEU A 29 -11.78 2.55 1.46
C LEU A 29 -12.16 3.87 2.14
N GLN A 30 -13.19 3.80 2.98
CA GLN A 30 -13.58 4.85 3.92
C GLN A 30 -13.23 4.50 5.37
N ASP A 31 -13.02 3.22 5.68
CA ASP A 31 -12.57 2.74 7.00
C ASP A 31 -11.72 1.47 6.86
N ASN A 32 -11.12 1.01 7.96
CA ASN A 32 -10.24 -0.16 8.05
C ASN A 32 -9.11 -0.18 6.98
N PRO A 33 -8.37 0.93 6.78
CA PRO A 33 -7.39 1.04 5.68
C PRO A 33 -6.21 0.08 5.80
N LEU A 34 -5.94 -0.45 7.00
CA LEU A 34 -4.86 -1.40 7.26
C LEU A 34 -5.35 -2.84 7.46
N LEU A 35 -6.64 -3.11 7.21
CA LEU A 35 -7.24 -4.45 7.34
C LEU A 35 -6.93 -5.11 8.69
N ARG A 36 -7.08 -4.36 9.79
CA ARG A 36 -6.88 -4.89 11.16
C ARG A 36 -7.96 -5.91 11.54
N GLU A 37 -9.07 -5.89 10.81
CA GLU A 37 -10.15 -6.86 10.83
C GLU A 37 -10.54 -7.24 9.38
N PRO A 38 -11.26 -8.36 9.15
CA PRO A 38 -11.68 -8.76 7.81
C PRO A 38 -12.41 -7.63 7.06
N LEU A 39 -12.14 -7.50 5.76
CA LEU A 39 -12.78 -6.48 4.93
C LEU A 39 -14.29 -6.77 4.80
N ARG A 40 -15.10 -5.73 4.98
CA ARG A 40 -16.57 -5.79 4.87
C ARG A 40 -17.06 -4.66 3.96
N PRO A 41 -18.26 -4.78 3.34
CA PRO A 41 -18.79 -3.76 2.45
C PRO A 41 -18.86 -2.35 3.06
N GLU A 42 -19.10 -2.25 4.37
CA GLU A 42 -19.22 -0.97 5.08
C GLU A 42 -17.90 -0.18 5.10
N HIS A 43 -16.76 -0.83 4.87
CA HIS A 43 -15.46 -0.17 4.78
C HIS A 43 -15.18 0.46 3.41
N ILE A 44 -15.98 0.13 2.40
CA ILE A 44 -15.82 0.61 1.03
C ILE A 44 -16.65 1.89 0.88
N LYS A 45 -16.09 2.89 0.20
CA LYS A 45 -16.83 4.11 -0.15
C LYS A 45 -18.07 3.75 -0.99
N PRO A 46 -19.18 4.50 -0.82
CA PRO A 46 -20.39 4.28 -1.60
C PRO A 46 -20.19 4.53 -3.10
#